data_AF-A0AAW0STC5-F1
#
_entry.id   AF-A0AAW0STC5-F1
#
_cell.length_a   1.000
_cell.length_b   1.000
_cell.length_c   1.000
_cell.angle_alpha   90.00
_cell.angle_beta   90.00
_cell.angle_gamma   90.00
#
_symmetry.space_group_name_H-M   'P 1'
#
loop_
_entity.id
_entity.type
_entity.pdbx_description
1 polymer ?
#
loop_
_entity_poly.entity_id
_entity_poly.type
_entity_poly.pdbx_seq_one_letter_code
_entity_poly.pdbx_strand_id
1 'polypeptide(L)'
;MLATLLTLGGYEHLFNLEPNRCEMTYMFQKPHFIPIQLLTEVAKQFPLYGLYVYGEGDLVKDLEDKKYAGVPVLFVPGNGGSHKQVRSLASVAYRKSFEDGINFHFNFFHCGPE
;
A
#
# COMPACT_ATOMS: atom_id res chain seq x y z
N MET A 1 9.48 50.19 -11.56
CA MET A 1 9.02 48.99 -12.29
C MET A 1 9.93 47.78 -12.05
N LEU A 2 11.25 47.86 -12.30
CA LEU A 2 12.16 46.73 -12.03
C LEU A 2 12.36 46.45 -10.52
N ALA A 3 12.63 47.49 -9.73
CA ALA A 3 12.81 47.35 -8.28
C ALA A 3 11.55 46.84 -7.55
N THR A 4 10.37 47.24 -8.03
CA THR A 4 9.08 46.77 -7.53
C THR A 4 8.84 45.29 -7.86
N LEU A 5 9.27 44.81 -9.04
CA LEU A 5 9.19 43.40 -9.40
C LEU A 5 10.20 42.55 -8.61
N LEU A 6 11.42 43.06 -8.40
CA LEU A 6 12.45 42.37 -7.63
C LEU A 6 12.08 42.22 -6.14
N THR A 7 11.45 43.26 -5.57
CA THR A 7 10.98 43.22 -4.17
C THR A 7 9.78 42.29 -3.99
N LEU A 8 8.79 42.33 -4.90
CA LEU A 8 7.68 41.36 -4.88
C LEU A 8 8.17 39.92 -5.05
N GLY A 9 9.02 39.66 -6.06
CA GLY A 9 9.55 38.32 -6.31
C GLY A 9 10.42 37.80 -5.16
N GLY A 10 11.22 38.68 -4.54
CA GLY A 10 11.98 38.34 -3.34
C GLY A 10 11.08 38.03 -2.14
N TYR A 11 9.99 38.77 -1.97
CA TYR A 11 9.01 38.52 -0.91
C TYR A 11 8.29 37.18 -1.11
N GLU A 12 7.82 36.89 -2.32
CA GLU A 12 7.19 35.58 -2.59
C GLU A 12 8.17 34.43 -2.41
N HIS A 13 9.40 34.56 -2.88
CA HIS A 13 10.39 33.48 -2.76
C HIS A 13 10.77 33.19 -1.31
N LEU A 14 10.87 34.22 -0.46
CA LEU A 14 11.28 34.07 0.93
C LEU A 14 10.13 33.73 1.87
N PHE A 15 8.90 34.17 1.57
CA PHE A 15 7.78 34.09 2.51
C PHE A 15 6.58 33.27 2.02
N ASN A 16 6.43 32.97 0.73
CA ASN A 16 5.42 32.03 0.24
C ASN A 16 5.94 30.59 0.26
N LEU A 17 6.32 30.11 1.44
CA LEU A 17 6.59 28.70 1.63
C LEU A 17 5.26 27.96 1.79
N GLU A 18 4.96 27.06 0.85
CA GLU A 18 3.80 26.20 0.91
C GLU A 18 3.86 25.34 2.20
N PRO A 19 2.82 25.36 3.07
CA PRO A 19 2.81 24.50 4.24
C PRO A 19 2.73 23.03 3.81
N ASN A 20 3.36 22.14 4.58
CA ASN A 20 3.27 20.71 4.33
C ASN A 20 1.80 20.26 4.50
N ARG A 21 1.14 19.92 3.39
CA ARG A 21 -0.23 19.39 3.37
C ARG A 21 -0.28 17.86 3.50
N CYS A 22 0.87 17.21 3.61
CA CYS A 22 0.96 15.76 3.77
C CYS A 22 1.09 15.39 5.26
N GLU A 23 0.23 14.48 5.70
CA GLU A 23 0.40 13.81 6.98
C GLU A 23 1.32 12.58 6.82
N MET A 24 2.09 12.29 7.85
CA MET A 24 2.93 11.09 7.88
C MET A 24 2.05 9.83 7.90
N THR A 25 2.36 8.88 7.02
CA THR A 25 1.69 7.57 7.01
C THR A 25 2.33 6.62 8.00
N TYR A 26 1.54 6.05 8.91
CA TYR A 26 2.03 5.13 9.95
C TYR A 26 1.45 3.72 9.79
N MET A 27 2.26 2.71 10.10
CA MET A 27 1.88 1.29 10.03
C MET A 27 1.97 0.68 11.43
N PHE A 28 0.89 0.80 12.20
CA PHE A 28 0.88 0.40 13.61
C PHE A 28 0.62 -1.09 13.82
N GLN A 29 -0.11 -1.73 12.91
CA GLN A 29 -0.51 -3.11 13.07
C GLN A 29 0.59 -4.07 12.62
N LYS A 30 0.56 -5.28 13.18
CA LYS A 30 1.48 -6.36 12.79
C LYS A 30 1.10 -6.81 11.38
N PRO A 31 2.07 -6.92 10.44
CA PRO A 31 1.78 -7.42 9.11
C PRO A 31 1.62 -8.95 9.14
N HIS A 32 0.60 -9.45 8.46
CA HIS A 32 0.38 -10.87 8.22
C HIS A 32 0.39 -11.14 6.71
N PHE A 33 1.13 -12.18 6.31
CA PHE A 33 1.19 -12.67 4.94
C PHE A 33 0.61 -14.08 4.94
N ILE A 34 -0.62 -14.22 4.43
CA ILE A 34 -1.38 -15.47 4.49
C ILE A 34 -1.25 -16.16 3.13
N PRO A 35 -0.67 -17.38 3.07
CA PRO A 35 -0.49 -18.09 1.82
C PRO A 35 -1.83 -18.51 1.22
N ILE A 36 -1.96 -18.35 -0.10
CA ILE A 36 -3.09 -18.84 -0.88
C ILE A 36 -2.66 -20.07 -1.65
N GLN A 37 -3.42 -21.15 -1.50
CA GLN A 37 -3.17 -22.38 -2.23
C GLN A 37 -3.46 -22.17 -3.72
N LEU A 38 -2.43 -22.35 -4.54
CA LEU A 38 -2.54 -22.35 -5.99
C LEU A 38 -3.04 -23.69 -6.51
N LEU A 39 -3.63 -23.67 -7.70
CA LEU A 39 -3.92 -24.88 -8.47
C LEU A 39 -2.62 -25.69 -8.67
N THR A 40 -2.72 -27.01 -8.60
CA THR A 40 -1.54 -27.90 -8.62
C THR A 40 -0.73 -27.75 -9.91
N GLU A 41 -1.41 -27.51 -11.03
CA GLU A 41 -0.81 -27.27 -12.34
C GLU A 41 0.04 -25.99 -12.35
N VAL A 42 -0.50 -24.92 -11.76
CA VAL A 42 0.17 -23.61 -11.67
C VAL A 42 1.36 -23.68 -10.72
N ALA A 43 1.19 -24.30 -9.56
CA ALA A 43 2.28 -24.48 -8.59
C ALA A 43 3.44 -25.30 -9.16
N LYS A 44 3.15 -26.33 -9.99
CA LYS A 44 4.17 -27.11 -10.69
C LYS A 44 4.87 -26.30 -11.79
N GLN A 45 4.14 -25.45 -12.50
CA GLN A 45 4.69 -24.60 -13.55
C GLN A 45 5.56 -23.47 -12.99
N PHE A 46 5.20 -22.92 -11.83
CA PHE A 46 5.89 -21.80 -11.19
C PHE A 46 6.28 -22.14 -9.74
N PRO A 47 7.19 -23.11 -9.52
CA PRO A 47 7.52 -23.60 -8.18
C PRO A 47 8.26 -22.57 -7.32
N LEU A 48 8.83 -21.54 -7.95
CA LEU A 48 9.53 -20.44 -7.29
C LEU A 48 8.61 -19.28 -6.89
N TYR A 49 7.30 -19.38 -7.12
CA TYR A 49 6.37 -18.30 -6.84
C TYR A 49 5.22 -18.79 -5.95
N GLY A 50 5.07 -18.14 -4.80
CA GLY A 50 3.92 -18.26 -3.94
C GLY A 50 2.97 -17.08 -4.12
N LEU A 51 1.67 -17.34 -3.94
CA LEU A 51 0.64 -16.30 -3.86
C LEU A 51 0.25 -16.11 -2.40
N TYR A 52 0.21 -14.87 -1.94
CA TYR A 52 -0.22 -14.58 -0.57
C TYR A 52 -1.10 -13.34 -0.57
N VAL A 53 -1.92 -13.22 0.47
CA VAL A 53 -2.69 -12.02 0.77
C VAL A 53 -2.10 -11.33 2.00
N TYR A 54 -2.01 -10.01 1.91
CA TYR A 54 -1.61 -9.15 3.01
C TYR A 54 -2.80 -8.79 3.88
N GLY A 55 -2.63 -8.90 5.20
CA GLY A 55 -3.63 -8.50 6.19
C GLY A 55 -3.02 -7.86 7.43
N GLU A 56 -3.81 -7.00 8.08
CA GLU A 56 -3.49 -6.38 9.36
C GLU A 56 -4.73 -6.35 10.27
N GLY A 57 -4.52 -6.43 11.59
CA GLY A 57 -5.59 -6.29 12.57
C GLY A 57 -6.68 -7.34 12.44
N ASP A 58 -7.95 -6.91 12.52
CA ASP A 58 -9.11 -7.81 12.49
C ASP A 58 -9.34 -8.48 11.14
N LEU A 59 -8.87 -7.85 10.04
CA LEU A 59 -9.00 -8.39 8.68
C LEU A 59 -8.28 -9.74 8.51
N VAL A 60 -7.25 -10.00 9.33
CA VAL A 60 -6.46 -11.24 9.27
C VAL A 60 -7.35 -12.47 9.44
N LYS A 61 -8.34 -12.43 10.35
CA LYS A 61 -9.25 -13.56 10.60
C LYS A 61 -10.10 -13.89 9.37
N ASP A 62 -10.64 -12.87 8.72
CA ASP A 62 -11.45 -13.03 7.52
C ASP A 62 -10.61 -13.57 6.35
N LEU A 63 -9.37 -13.10 6.21
CA LEU A 63 -8.45 -13.56 5.18
C LEU A 63 -8.00 -15.02 5.38
N GLU A 64 -7.80 -15.45 6.62
CA GLU A 64 -7.53 -16.86 6.98
C GLU A 64 -8.72 -17.75 6.62
N ASP A 65 -9.95 -17.26 6.82
CA ASP A 65 -11.21 -17.89 6.38
C ASP A 65 -11.45 -17.81 4.86
N LYS A 66 -10.49 -17.25 4.08
CA LYS A 66 -10.59 -17.03 2.63
C LYS A 66 -11.75 -16.12 2.22
N LYS A 67 -12.17 -15.21 3.10
CA LYS A 67 -13.21 -14.20 2.82
C LYS A 67 -12.55 -12.92 2.29
N TYR A 68 -12.56 -12.77 0.97
CA TYR A 68 -12.02 -11.58 0.30
C TYR A 68 -13.16 -10.63 -0.07
N ALA A 69 -13.54 -9.75 0.86
CA ALA A 69 -14.71 -8.87 0.73
C ALA A 69 -14.41 -7.51 0.05
N GLY A 70 -13.15 -7.22 -0.26
CA GLY A 70 -12.69 -5.95 -0.81
C GLY A 70 -12.36 -5.99 -2.30
N VAL A 71 -11.88 -4.86 -2.82
CA VAL A 71 -11.41 -4.74 -4.21
C VAL A 71 -10.04 -5.41 -4.33
N PRO A 72 -9.85 -6.39 -5.24
CA PRO A 72 -8.59 -7.10 -5.36
C PRO A 72 -7.51 -6.23 -6.02
N VAL A 73 -6.34 -6.17 -5.41
CA VAL A 73 -5.15 -5.50 -5.96
C VAL A 73 -4.01 -6.50 -6.00
N LEU A 74 -3.44 -6.73 -7.18
CA LEU A 74 -2.25 -7.58 -7.34
C LEU A 74 -1.00 -6.71 -7.36
N PHE A 75 -0.15 -6.90 -6.35
CA PHE A 75 1.16 -6.30 -6.26
C PHE A 75 2.23 -7.24 -6.80
N VAL A 76 2.98 -6.78 -7.79
CA VAL A 76 4.12 -7.49 -8.38
C VAL A 76 5.39 -6.75 -7.98
N PRO A 77 6.31 -7.37 -7.21
CA PRO A 77 7.54 -6.72 -6.82
C PRO A 77 8.48 -6.52 -8.02
N GLY A 78 9.40 -5.56 -7.89
CA GLY A 78 10.49 -5.38 -8.86
C GLY A 78 11.51 -6.53 -8.82
N ASN A 79 12.49 -6.49 -9.72
CA ASN A 79 13.57 -7.49 -9.74
C ASN A 79 14.34 -7.50 -8.40
N GLY A 80 14.50 -8.67 -7.79
CA GLY A 80 15.08 -8.82 -6.45
C GLY A 80 14.23 -8.25 -5.31
N GLY A 81 13.01 -7.81 -5.62
CA GLY A 81 12.05 -7.30 -4.64
C GLY A 81 11.39 -8.44 -3.87
N SER A 82 11.04 -8.16 -2.63
CA SER A 82 10.32 -9.10 -1.77
C SER A 82 8.84 -8.73 -1.73
N HIS A 83 7.99 -9.74 -1.55
CA HIS A 83 6.58 -9.54 -1.26
C HIS A 83 6.31 -8.59 -0.08
N LYS A 84 7.25 -8.48 0.86
CA LYS A 84 7.14 -7.58 2.01
C LYS A 84 7.06 -6.10 1.64
N GLN A 85 7.41 -5.74 0.40
CA GLN A 85 7.33 -4.35 -0.10
C GLN A 85 5.88 -3.85 -0.22
N VAL A 86 4.89 -4.75 -0.37
CA VAL A 86 3.47 -4.36 -0.44
C VAL A 86 2.96 -3.72 0.85
N ARG A 87 3.65 -3.97 1.97
CA ARG A 87 3.24 -3.59 3.33
C ARG A 87 2.84 -2.11 3.40
N SER A 88 3.66 -1.23 2.84
CA SER A 88 3.45 0.21 2.95
C SER A 88 2.21 0.68 2.20
N LEU A 89 1.99 0.16 0.99
CA LEU A 89 0.83 0.48 0.18
C LEU A 89 -0.45 -0.07 0.81
N ALA A 90 -0.41 -1.32 1.25
CA ALA A 90 -1.58 -2.00 1.79
C ALA A 90 -2.04 -1.41 3.13
N SER A 91 -1.10 -1.10 4.04
CA SER A 91 -1.42 -0.51 5.34
C SER A 91 -2.03 0.89 5.19
N VAL A 92 -1.50 1.72 4.28
CA VAL A 92 -2.05 3.06 4.00
C VAL A 92 -3.43 2.97 3.35
N ALA A 93 -3.60 2.11 2.34
CA ALA A 93 -4.88 1.92 1.67
C ALA A 93 -5.97 1.43 2.64
N TYR A 94 -5.61 0.49 3.53
CA TYR A 94 -6.48 0.03 4.59
C TYR A 94 -6.84 1.20 5.52
N ARG A 95 -5.85 1.93 6.04
CA ARG A 95 -6.09 3.07 6.94
C ARG A 95 -7.00 4.13 6.32
N LYS A 96 -6.75 4.51 5.07
CA LYS A 96 -7.56 5.48 4.34
C LYS A 96 -9.01 5.04 4.18
N SER A 97 -9.27 3.75 3.94
CA SER A 97 -10.66 3.27 3.86
C SER A 97 -11.46 3.53 5.15
N PHE A 98 -10.82 3.44 6.33
CA PHE A 98 -11.48 3.77 7.60
C PHE A 98 -11.58 5.27 7.83
N GLU A 99 -10.50 6.02 7.60
CA GLU A 99 -10.44 7.47 7.84
C GLU A 99 -11.42 8.24 6.96
N ASP A 100 -11.52 7.86 5.68
CA ASP A 100 -12.41 8.51 4.71
C ASP A 100 -13.86 7.97 4.79
N GLY A 101 -14.15 7.02 5.69
CA GLY A 101 -15.48 6.42 5.86
C GLY A 101 -15.98 5.66 4.63
N ILE A 102 -15.05 5.10 3.85
CA ILE A 102 -15.35 4.40 2.60
C ILE A 102 -15.80 2.97 2.94
N ASN A 103 -16.96 2.56 2.41
CA ASN A 103 -17.55 1.25 2.67
C ASN A 103 -16.84 0.06 1.99
N PHE A 104 -15.67 0.28 1.38
CA PHE A 104 -14.87 -0.77 0.77
C PHE A 104 -13.41 -0.61 1.14
N HIS A 105 -12.70 -1.73 1.21
CA HIS A 105 -11.26 -1.78 1.39
C HIS A 105 -10.62 -2.54 0.22
N PHE A 106 -9.31 -2.47 0.12
CA PHE A 106 -8.55 -3.21 -0.89
C PHE A 106 -7.97 -4.48 -0.27
N ASN A 107 -8.08 -5.61 -0.97
CA ASN A 107 -7.35 -6.83 -0.62
C ASN A 107 -6.10 -6.90 -1.47
N PHE A 108 -4.94 -6.75 -0.83
CA PHE A 108 -3.65 -6.79 -1.51
C PHE A 108 -3.13 -8.22 -1.59
N PHE A 109 -3.09 -8.73 -2.82
CA PHE A 109 -2.46 -9.99 -3.16
C PHE A 109 -1.06 -9.71 -3.68
N HIS A 110 -0.13 -10.62 -3.43
CA HIS A 110 1.21 -10.52 -4.01
C HIS A 110 1.71 -11.87 -4.49
N CYS A 111 2.44 -11.83 -5.59
CA CYS A 111 3.15 -12.98 -6.13
C CYS A 111 4.65 -12.75 -5.96
N GLY A 112 5.36 -13.70 -5.38
CA GLY A 112 6.80 -13.60 -5.21
C GLY A 112 7.42 -14.90 -4.74
N PRO A 113 8.75 -15.01 -4.84
CA PRO A 113 9.47 -16.11 -4.21
C PRO A 113 9.30 -16.08 -2.69
N GLU A 114 9.23 -17.27 -2.10
CA GLU A 114 9.34 -17.47 -0.64
C GLU A 114 10.63 -16.86 -0.09
#